data_AF-A0A529HPH8-F1
#
_entry.id   AF-A0A529HPH8-F1
#
_cell.length_a   1.000
_cell.length_b   1.000
_cell.length_c   1.000
_cell.angle_alpha   90.00
_cell.angle_beta   90.00
_cell.angle_gamma   90.00
#
_symmetry.space_group_name_H-M   'P 1'
#
loop_
_entity.id
_entity.type
_entity.pdbx_description
1 polymer ?
#
loop_
_entity_poly.entity_id
_entity_poly.type
_entity_poly.pdbx_seq_one_letter_code
_entity_poly.pdbx_strand_id
1 'polypeptide(L)'
;MGSARRILNRRAGELGFASTYEERIKPRLLRHPLVGSAWKEFDDTLLKDRVDQGEPIENTIRPQAFINVAMIREKLPGLKVISSISGYFVGTGLLLTFVGIVLALHKAATAAGSSDAAVMQSAVQELLQVASFKFWTSIAGLATSIVFALASRWFVIWIESALTRFCEDAEHQLKYSSPNSIAAKAFEVGKDQRDQLKEINSDRYFSRLADSVGPLIEQAMERAFSPVGTQMGTAIEQLKATSLT
;
A
#
# COMPACT_ATOMS: atom_id res chain seq x y z
N MET A 1 7.49 -6.35 13.52
CA MET A 1 6.22 -6.88 12.96
C MET A 1 5.19 -7.28 14.03
N GLY A 2 5.53 -8.06 15.06
CA GLY A 2 4.53 -8.50 16.07
C GLY A 2 3.83 -7.39 16.88
N SER A 3 4.41 -6.20 16.98
CA SER A 3 3.76 -5.02 17.57
C SER A 3 2.75 -4.38 16.61
N ALA A 4 3.12 -4.21 15.33
CA ALA A 4 2.24 -3.72 14.27
C ALA A 4 1.00 -4.60 14.07
N ARG A 5 1.16 -5.93 14.10
CA ARG A 5 0.04 -6.88 14.01
C ARG A 5 -0.89 -6.82 15.22
N ARG A 6 -0.38 -6.58 16.43
CA ARG A 6 -1.20 -6.42 17.64
C ARG A 6 -2.08 -5.17 17.60
N ILE A 7 -1.72 -4.18 16.81
CA ILE A 7 -2.52 -2.96 16.60
C ILE A 7 -3.75 -3.27 15.72
N LEU A 8 -3.61 -4.19 14.77
CA LEU A 8 -4.70 -4.69 13.94
C LEU A 8 -5.54 -5.69 14.75
N ASN A 9 -6.58 -5.21 15.42
CA ASN A 9 -7.45 -6.05 16.25
C ASN A 9 -8.37 -6.92 15.38
N ARG A 10 -7.94 -8.13 15.04
CA ARG A 10 -8.72 -9.11 14.25
C ARG A 10 -10.14 -9.38 14.77
N ARG A 11 -10.44 -9.11 16.05
CA ARG A 11 -11.75 -9.40 16.66
C ARG A 11 -12.81 -8.33 16.41
N ALA A 12 -12.44 -7.15 15.91
CA ALA A 12 -13.37 -6.02 15.77
C ALA A 12 -14.21 -6.09 14.47
N GLY A 13 -13.78 -6.87 13.48
CA GLY A 13 -14.40 -6.89 12.15
C GLY A 13 -14.20 -5.57 11.39
N GLU A 14 -14.69 -5.50 10.15
CA GLU A 14 -14.49 -4.33 9.28
C GLU A 14 -15.07 -3.03 9.88
N LEU A 15 -16.25 -3.12 10.52
CA LEU A 15 -16.92 -1.96 11.15
C LEU A 15 -16.23 -1.51 12.44
N GLY A 16 -15.82 -2.46 13.29
CA GLY A 16 -15.09 -2.14 14.51
C GLY A 16 -13.70 -1.57 14.20
N PHE A 17 -13.08 -2.04 13.12
CA PHE A 17 -11.86 -1.42 12.60
C PHE A 17 -12.11 0.02 12.15
N ALA A 18 -13.12 0.25 11.31
CA ALA A 18 -13.46 1.58 10.80
C ALA A 18 -13.68 2.60 11.95
N SER A 19 -14.47 2.22 12.97
CA SER A 19 -14.78 3.10 14.11
C SER A 19 -13.57 3.47 14.98
N THR A 20 -12.51 2.66 15.02
CA THR A 20 -11.33 2.89 15.86
C THR A 20 -10.09 3.30 15.07
N TYR A 21 -10.23 3.41 13.75
CA TYR A 21 -9.10 3.54 12.84
C TYR A 21 -8.34 4.85 13.02
N GLU A 22 -9.03 5.99 12.91
CA GLU A 22 -8.41 7.33 12.97
C GLU A 22 -7.84 7.63 14.37
N GLU A 23 -8.54 7.22 15.43
CA GLU A 23 -8.14 7.56 16.81
C GLU A 23 -7.02 6.65 17.35
N ARG A 24 -7.05 5.35 17.05
CA ARG A 24 -6.18 4.37 17.72
C ARG A 24 -5.20 3.69 16.79
N ILE A 25 -5.62 3.32 15.59
CA ILE A 25 -4.85 2.42 14.71
C ILE A 25 -3.86 3.23 13.88
N LYS A 26 -4.33 4.23 13.15
CA LYS A 26 -3.52 5.07 12.27
C LYS A 26 -2.34 5.74 12.99
N PRO A 27 -2.50 6.42 14.15
CA PRO A 27 -1.37 7.07 14.82
C PRO A 27 -0.28 6.10 15.25
N ARG A 28 -0.65 4.87 15.62
CA ARG A 28 0.30 3.83 16.04
C ARG A 28 1.05 3.22 14.85
N LEU A 29 0.36 3.00 13.72
CA LEU A 29 0.97 2.49 12.50
C LEU A 29 1.92 3.51 11.87
N LEU A 30 1.54 4.79 11.85
CA LEU A 30 2.39 5.87 11.35
C LEU A 30 3.69 6.05 12.16
N ARG A 31 3.67 5.75 13.45
CA ARG A 31 4.88 5.79 14.31
C ARG A 31 5.81 4.58 14.12
N HIS A 32 5.40 3.56 13.38
CA HIS A 32 6.23 2.37 13.22
C HIS A 32 7.41 2.65 12.27
N PRO A 33 8.68 2.43 12.68
CA PRO A 33 9.85 2.91 11.94
C PRO A 33 10.00 2.29 10.54
N LEU A 34 9.55 1.04 10.38
CA LEU A 34 9.67 0.31 9.12
C LEU A 34 8.47 0.50 8.19
N VAL A 35 7.26 0.70 8.72
CA VAL A 35 6.01 0.58 7.95
C VAL A 35 5.26 1.91 7.90
N GLY A 36 5.54 2.86 8.80
CA GLY A 36 4.75 4.07 8.94
C GLY A 36 4.69 4.94 7.70
N SER A 37 5.80 5.08 6.95
CA SER A 37 5.78 5.86 5.70
C SER A 37 4.94 5.19 4.61
N ALA A 38 5.09 3.87 4.40
CA ALA A 38 4.31 3.14 3.42
C ALA A 38 2.84 3.00 3.84
N TRP A 39 2.56 2.92 5.14
CA TRP A 39 1.20 2.95 5.68
C TRP A 39 0.53 4.29 5.41
N LYS A 40 1.28 5.39 5.48
CA LYS A 40 0.74 6.72 5.14
C LYS A 40 0.29 6.78 3.68
N GLU A 41 1.14 6.34 2.76
CA GLU A 41 0.81 6.32 1.32
C GLU A 41 -0.39 5.41 1.05
N PHE A 42 -0.47 4.26 1.72
CA PHE A 42 -1.63 3.38 1.63
C PHE A 42 -2.89 4.04 2.22
N ASP A 43 -2.80 4.70 3.38
CA ASP A 43 -3.90 5.41 4.05
C ASP A 43 -4.55 6.46 3.15
N ASP A 44 -3.72 7.17 2.37
CA ASP A 44 -4.17 8.21 1.44
C ASP A 44 -5.01 7.63 0.27
N THR A 45 -4.96 6.31 0.03
CA THR A 45 -5.75 5.63 -1.01
C THR A 45 -7.06 5.01 -0.50
N LEU A 46 -7.28 5.02 0.83
CA LEU A 46 -8.46 4.42 1.44
C LEU A 46 -9.69 5.31 1.25
N LEU A 47 -10.82 4.70 0.90
CA LEU A 47 -12.11 5.38 0.80
C LEU A 47 -12.80 5.33 2.17
N LYS A 48 -12.98 6.50 2.78
CA LYS A 48 -13.51 6.66 4.14
C LYS A 48 -14.81 7.45 4.21
N ASP A 49 -15.32 7.92 3.08
CA ASP A 49 -16.44 8.87 2.98
C ASP A 49 -17.75 8.37 3.63
N ARG A 50 -17.86 7.06 3.83
CA ARG A 50 -19.06 6.40 4.36
C ARG A 50 -18.87 5.82 5.76
N VAL A 51 -17.73 6.04 6.40
CA VAL A 51 -17.47 5.56 7.76
C VAL A 51 -18.47 6.17 8.76
N ASP A 52 -18.79 7.46 8.60
CA ASP A 52 -19.80 8.15 9.43
C ASP A 52 -21.23 7.59 9.23
N GLN A 53 -21.47 6.89 8.11
CA GLN A 53 -22.73 6.22 7.80
C GLN A 53 -22.76 4.77 8.30
N GLY A 54 -21.72 4.34 9.03
CA GLY A 54 -21.59 2.97 9.52
C GLY A 54 -21.16 1.96 8.44
N GLU A 55 -20.54 2.41 7.35
CA GLU A 55 -19.93 1.53 6.36
C GLU A 55 -18.44 1.27 6.68
N PRO A 56 -17.89 0.10 6.29
CA PRO A 56 -16.47 -0.20 6.50
C PRO A 56 -15.57 0.69 5.63
N ILE A 57 -14.32 0.84 6.03
CA ILE A 57 -13.30 1.49 5.20
C ILE A 57 -13.03 0.59 3.99
N GLU A 58 -13.08 1.18 2.79
CA GLU A 58 -12.82 0.44 1.56
C GLU A 58 -11.41 0.71 1.03
N ASN A 59 -10.78 -0.33 0.48
CA ASN A 59 -9.50 -0.20 -0.21
C ASN A 59 -9.66 -0.57 -1.69
N THR A 60 -9.10 0.27 -2.56
CA THR A 60 -9.10 0.07 -4.01
C THR A 60 -7.80 -0.57 -4.51
N ILE A 61 -6.71 -0.27 -3.82
CA ILE A 61 -5.39 -0.85 -4.01
C ILE A 61 -5.10 -1.76 -2.83
N ARG A 62 -4.37 -2.84 -3.09
CA ARG A 62 -3.95 -3.78 -2.05
C ARG A 62 -2.75 -3.23 -1.26
N PRO A 63 -2.65 -3.42 0.07
CA PRO A 63 -1.54 -2.90 0.87
C PRO A 63 -0.18 -3.48 0.46
N GLN A 64 -0.13 -4.68 -0.14
CA GLN A 64 1.09 -5.30 -0.66
C GLN A 64 1.77 -4.44 -1.75
N ALA A 65 1.03 -3.56 -2.43
CA ALA A 65 1.60 -2.64 -3.40
C ALA A 65 2.57 -1.63 -2.76
N PHE A 66 2.27 -1.19 -1.53
CA PHE A 66 3.07 -0.22 -0.77
C PHE A 66 3.99 -0.89 0.24
N ILE A 67 3.53 -1.99 0.84
CA ILE A 67 4.17 -2.66 1.96
C ILE A 67 4.75 -3.99 1.48
N ASN A 68 6.02 -3.94 1.07
CA ASN A 68 6.73 -5.08 0.52
C ASN A 68 8.21 -5.07 0.93
N VAL A 69 8.93 -6.13 0.57
CA VAL A 69 10.36 -6.30 0.89
C VAL A 69 11.23 -5.24 0.21
N ALA A 70 10.82 -4.71 -0.95
CA ALA A 70 11.59 -3.69 -1.67
C ALA A 70 11.70 -2.40 -0.84
N MET A 71 10.60 -1.97 -0.21
CA MET A 71 10.60 -0.82 0.71
C MET A 71 11.53 -1.03 1.92
N ILE A 72 11.60 -2.25 2.47
CA ILE A 72 12.56 -2.56 3.54
C ILE A 72 14.00 -2.48 3.04
N ARG A 73 14.30 -2.95 1.82
CA ARG A 73 15.65 -2.88 1.23
C ARG A 73 16.10 -1.43 1.00
N GLU A 74 15.19 -0.50 0.74
CA GLU A 74 15.52 0.92 0.64
C GLU A 74 15.92 1.52 1.98
N LYS A 75 15.17 1.20 3.04
CA LYS A 75 15.47 1.69 4.41
C LYS A 75 16.66 0.99 5.06
N LEU A 76 16.91 -0.27 4.71
CA LEU A 76 17.98 -1.11 5.27
C LEU A 76 18.94 -1.55 4.16
N PRO A 77 19.97 -0.74 3.83
CA PRO A 77 20.95 -1.11 2.81
C PRO A 77 21.69 -2.40 3.17
N GLY A 78 21.79 -2.75 4.46
CA GLY A 78 22.34 -4.02 4.93
C GLY A 78 21.67 -5.25 4.33
N LEU A 79 20.35 -5.21 4.06
CA LEU A 79 19.65 -6.32 3.39
C LEU A 79 20.07 -6.49 1.92
N LYS A 80 20.58 -5.44 1.26
CA LYS A 80 21.09 -5.55 -0.12
C LYS A 80 22.44 -6.25 -0.15
N VAL A 81 23.27 -6.04 0.89
CA VAL A 81 24.63 -6.57 0.96
C VAL A 81 24.67 -7.95 1.63
N ILE A 82 23.67 -8.29 2.46
CA ILE A 82 23.65 -9.55 3.22
C ILE A 82 23.79 -10.80 2.35
N SER A 83 23.22 -10.81 1.14
CA SER A 83 23.36 -11.93 0.20
C SER A 83 24.78 -12.08 -0.34
N SER A 84 25.54 -10.99 -0.40
CA SER A 84 26.91 -10.95 -0.93
C SER A 84 27.97 -11.26 0.12
N ILE A 85 27.66 -11.08 1.42
CA ILE A 85 28.60 -11.31 2.53
C ILE A 85 29.09 -12.76 2.58
N SER A 86 28.23 -13.74 2.26
CA SER A 86 28.64 -15.15 2.15
C SER A 86 29.78 -15.32 1.13
N GLY A 87 29.68 -14.66 -0.02
CA GLY A 87 30.75 -14.67 -1.04
C GLY A 87 32.07 -14.09 -0.51
N TYR A 88 32.01 -13.03 0.30
CA TYR A 88 33.20 -12.46 0.92
C TYR A 88 33.88 -13.43 1.89
N PHE A 89 33.14 -14.20 2.69
CA PHE A 89 33.73 -15.23 3.56
C PHE A 89 34.47 -16.31 2.77
N VAL A 90 33.93 -16.75 1.62
CA VAL A 90 34.63 -17.70 0.73
C VAL A 90 35.89 -17.07 0.14
N GLY A 91 35.77 -15.85 -0.38
CA GLY A 91 36.89 -15.11 -0.97
C GLY A 91 38.02 -14.87 0.04
N THR A 92 37.69 -14.50 1.27
CA THR A 92 38.66 -14.33 2.36
C THR A 92 39.35 -15.64 2.72
N GLY A 93 38.62 -16.76 2.81
CA GLY A 93 39.22 -18.09 3.05
C GLY A 93 40.17 -18.53 1.94
N LEU A 94 39.80 -18.29 0.68
CA LEU A 94 40.64 -18.55 -0.48
C LEU A 94 41.89 -17.66 -0.49
N LEU A 95 41.74 -16.37 -0.19
CA LEU A 95 42.85 -15.42 -0.13
C LEU A 95 43.87 -15.81 0.96
N LEU A 96 43.40 -16.20 2.15
CA LEU A 96 44.27 -16.72 3.22
C LEU A 96 45.03 -17.97 2.80
N THR A 97 44.39 -18.86 2.04
CA THR A 97 45.02 -20.06 1.51
C THR A 97 46.14 -19.70 0.53
N PHE A 98 45.89 -18.77 -0.39
CA PHE A 98 46.91 -18.32 -1.34
C PHE A 98 48.08 -17.62 -0.65
N VAL A 99 47.81 -16.66 0.24
CA VAL A 99 48.85 -15.95 0.99
C VAL A 99 49.72 -16.93 1.77
N GLY A 100 49.08 -17.89 2.45
CA GLY A 100 49.82 -18.90 3.18
C GLY A 100 50.71 -19.75 2.27
N ILE A 101 50.24 -20.18 1.10
CA ILE A 101 51.04 -20.96 0.13
C ILE A 101 52.25 -20.16 -0.34
N VAL A 102 52.07 -18.88 -0.66
CA VAL A 102 53.18 -17.99 -1.07
C VAL A 102 54.24 -17.88 0.03
N LEU A 103 53.83 -17.64 1.29
CA LEU A 103 54.76 -17.53 2.42
C LEU A 103 55.51 -18.85 2.69
N ALA A 104 54.80 -19.97 2.60
CA ALA A 104 55.37 -21.30 2.77
C ALA A 104 56.42 -21.56 1.67
N LEU A 105 56.07 -21.34 0.40
CA LEU A 105 56.96 -21.57 -0.73
C LEU A 105 58.21 -20.69 -0.67
N HIS A 106 58.08 -19.45 -0.20
CA HIS A 106 59.24 -18.57 0.02
C HIS A 106 60.21 -19.15 1.06
N LYS A 107 59.71 -19.67 2.19
CA LYS A 107 60.54 -20.37 3.20
C LYS A 107 61.14 -21.67 2.68
N ALA A 108 60.41 -22.43 1.86
CA ALA A 108 60.95 -23.63 1.21
C ALA A 108 62.14 -23.29 0.32
N ALA A 109 62.00 -22.25 -0.49
CA ALA A 109 63.01 -21.83 -1.45
C ALA A 109 64.30 -21.38 -0.76
N THR A 110 64.20 -20.66 0.37
CA THR A 110 65.39 -20.26 1.15
C THR A 110 66.07 -21.46 1.82
N ALA A 111 65.30 -22.41 2.36
CA ALA A 111 65.85 -23.62 2.97
C ALA A 111 66.49 -24.59 1.96
N ALA A 112 65.94 -24.68 0.74
CA ALA A 112 66.47 -25.52 -0.33
C ALA A 112 67.87 -25.08 -0.83
N GLY A 113 68.25 -23.82 -0.59
CA GLY A 113 69.61 -23.33 -0.87
C GLY A 113 70.65 -23.71 0.20
N SER A 114 70.24 -24.34 1.29
CA SER A 114 71.15 -24.77 2.37
C SER A 114 71.71 -26.17 2.11
N SER A 115 72.98 -26.41 2.47
CA SER A 115 73.65 -27.71 2.36
C SER A 115 73.38 -28.64 3.56
N ASP A 116 72.61 -28.19 4.54
CA ASP A 116 72.31 -28.93 5.77
C ASP A 116 70.99 -29.69 5.67
N ALA A 117 71.07 -31.02 5.72
CA ALA A 117 69.91 -31.91 5.65
C ALA A 117 68.91 -31.69 6.80
N ALA A 118 69.37 -31.27 7.99
CA ALA A 118 68.49 -31.00 9.12
C ALA A 118 67.64 -29.74 8.90
N VAL A 119 68.22 -28.70 8.30
CA VAL A 119 67.52 -27.46 7.92
C VAL A 119 66.47 -27.76 6.86
N MET A 120 66.80 -28.60 5.89
CA MET A 120 65.87 -29.03 4.84
C MET A 120 64.68 -29.83 5.41
N GLN A 121 64.93 -30.78 6.31
CA GLN A 121 63.88 -31.58 6.95
C GLN A 121 62.93 -30.70 7.80
N SER A 122 63.48 -29.76 8.57
CA SER A 122 62.70 -28.81 9.37
C SER A 122 61.80 -27.94 8.49
N ALA A 123 62.33 -27.46 7.35
CA ALA A 123 61.55 -26.66 6.41
C ALA A 123 60.39 -27.46 5.80
N VAL A 124 60.59 -28.74 5.45
CA VAL A 124 59.50 -29.60 4.95
C VAL A 124 58.42 -29.83 6.01
N GLN A 125 58.79 -30.06 7.27
CA GLN A 125 57.80 -30.19 8.36
C GLN A 125 57.00 -28.91 8.56
N GLU A 126 57.66 -27.74 8.54
CA GLU A 126 56.99 -26.45 8.65
C GLU A 126 56.05 -26.21 7.46
N LEU A 127 56.45 -26.58 6.24
CA LEU A 127 55.59 -26.51 5.05
C LEU A 127 54.31 -27.33 5.20
N LEU A 128 54.42 -28.55 5.72
CA LEU A 128 53.27 -29.43 5.92
C LEU A 128 52.31 -28.88 6.99
N GLN A 129 52.84 -28.35 8.10
CA GLN A 129 52.02 -27.71 9.13
C GLN A 129 51.31 -26.47 8.59
N VAL A 130 52.05 -25.61 7.89
CA VAL A 130 51.51 -24.38 7.32
C VAL A 130 50.47 -24.71 6.25
N ALA A 131 50.71 -25.72 5.39
CA ALA A 131 49.71 -26.20 4.43
C ALA A 131 48.44 -26.73 5.11
N SER A 132 48.57 -27.57 6.14
CA SER A 132 47.43 -28.11 6.91
C SER A 132 46.58 -27.00 7.55
N PHE A 133 47.22 -26.01 8.17
CA PHE A 133 46.53 -24.87 8.78
C PHE A 133 45.68 -24.09 7.76
N LYS A 134 46.17 -23.87 6.54
CA LYS A 134 45.42 -23.18 5.46
C LYS A 134 44.21 -23.96 5.00
N PHE A 135 44.32 -25.28 4.92
CA PHE A 135 43.16 -26.11 4.57
C PHE A 135 42.08 -26.00 5.65
N TRP A 136 42.46 -25.99 6.93
CA TRP A 136 41.48 -25.83 8.01
C TRP A 136 40.83 -24.45 8.04
N THR A 137 41.59 -23.36 7.82
CA THR A 137 41.03 -22.01 7.74
C THR A 137 40.11 -21.83 6.53
N SER A 138 40.42 -22.47 5.41
CA SER A 138 39.56 -22.49 4.22
C SER A 138 38.25 -23.26 4.46
N ILE A 139 38.31 -24.44 5.09
CA ILE A 139 37.14 -25.23 5.46
C ILE A 139 36.24 -24.44 6.42
N ALA A 140 36.83 -23.79 7.43
CA ALA A 140 36.09 -22.96 8.36
C ALA A 140 35.42 -21.76 7.66
N GLY A 141 36.13 -21.10 6.74
CA GLY A 141 35.58 -20.01 5.92
C GLY A 141 34.41 -20.45 5.04
N LEU A 142 34.54 -21.61 4.38
CA LEU A 142 33.47 -22.18 3.56
C LEU A 142 32.27 -22.60 4.40
N ALA A 143 32.49 -23.30 5.52
CA ALA A 143 31.42 -23.74 6.41
C ALA A 143 30.64 -22.53 6.96
N THR A 144 31.35 -21.50 7.43
CA THR A 144 30.75 -20.25 7.90
C THR A 144 29.99 -19.55 6.79
N SER A 145 30.53 -19.51 5.57
CA SER A 145 29.85 -18.95 4.41
C SER A 145 28.53 -19.66 4.09
N ILE A 146 28.51 -20.99 4.09
CA ILE A 146 27.32 -21.78 3.81
C ILE A 146 26.25 -21.53 4.88
N VAL A 147 26.63 -21.60 6.16
CA VAL A 147 25.71 -21.34 7.28
C VAL A 147 25.14 -19.94 7.18
N PHE A 148 25.98 -18.93 6.90
CA PHE A 148 25.55 -17.55 6.75
C PHE A 148 24.62 -17.36 5.54
N ALA A 149 24.91 -17.99 4.40
CA ALA A 149 24.05 -17.94 3.21
C ALA A 149 22.65 -18.53 3.48
N LEU A 150 22.58 -19.66 4.18
CA LEU A 150 21.30 -20.28 4.55
C LEU A 150 20.54 -19.41 5.56
N ALA A 151 21.21 -18.95 6.62
CA ALA A 151 20.60 -18.11 7.64
C ALA A 151 20.05 -16.80 7.06
N SER A 152 20.82 -16.14 6.18
CA SER A 152 20.40 -14.91 5.51
C SER A 152 19.20 -15.13 4.58
N ARG A 153 19.17 -16.23 3.81
CA ARG A 153 17.99 -16.59 2.99
C ARG A 153 16.75 -16.81 3.86
N TRP A 154 16.89 -17.55 4.95
CA TRP A 154 15.78 -17.82 5.88
C TRP A 154 15.28 -16.54 6.53
N PHE A 155 16.19 -15.63 6.90
CA PHE A 155 15.85 -14.33 7.45
C PHE A 155 15.04 -13.48 6.46
N VAL A 156 15.41 -13.45 5.18
CA VAL A 156 14.65 -12.71 4.15
C VAL A 156 13.26 -13.32 3.95
N ILE A 157 13.15 -14.64 3.83
CA ILE A 157 11.86 -15.34 3.70
C ILE A 157 10.97 -15.07 4.91
N TRP A 158 11.55 -15.03 6.11
CA TRP A 158 10.83 -14.71 7.33
C TRP A 158 10.30 -13.27 7.34
N ILE A 159 11.10 -12.30 6.90
CA ILE A 159 10.66 -10.90 6.76
C ILE A 159 9.51 -10.79 5.76
N GLU A 160 9.67 -11.41 4.59
CA GLU A 160 8.66 -11.41 3.53
C GLU A 160 7.35 -12.01 4.04
N SER A 161 7.42 -13.18 4.68
CA SER A 161 6.25 -13.82 5.29
C SER A 161 5.61 -12.96 6.37
N ALA A 162 6.40 -12.23 7.17
CA ALA A 162 5.88 -11.34 8.21
C ALA A 162 5.19 -10.10 7.64
N LEU A 163 5.69 -9.55 6.52
CA LEU A 163 5.06 -8.49 5.76
C LEU A 163 3.75 -8.96 5.12
N THR A 164 3.78 -10.09 4.40
CA THR A 164 2.59 -10.66 3.76
C THR A 164 1.47 -10.89 4.76
N ARG A 165 1.77 -11.51 5.90
CA ARG A 165 0.80 -11.72 6.99
C ARG A 165 0.27 -10.41 7.57
N PHE A 166 1.09 -9.37 7.65
CA PHE A 166 0.65 -8.05 8.10
C PHE A 166 -0.31 -7.42 7.08
N CYS A 167 -0.01 -7.53 5.78
CA CYS A 167 -0.89 -7.06 4.71
C CYS A 167 -2.20 -7.84 4.67
N GLU A 168 -2.18 -9.17 4.82
CA GLU A 168 -3.38 -9.99 4.95
C GLU A 168 -4.22 -9.59 6.17
N ASP A 169 -3.58 -9.32 7.31
CA ASP A 169 -4.27 -8.85 8.51
C ASP A 169 -4.94 -7.49 8.28
N ALA A 170 -4.30 -6.60 7.51
CA ALA A 170 -4.86 -5.31 7.15
C ALA A 170 -6.02 -5.45 6.15
N GLU A 171 -5.84 -6.24 5.09
CA GLU A 171 -6.88 -6.52 4.10
C GLU A 171 -8.12 -7.15 4.74
N HIS A 172 -7.97 -8.04 5.72
CA HIS A 172 -9.11 -8.67 6.38
C HIS A 172 -9.93 -7.72 7.26
N GLN A 173 -9.42 -6.51 7.55
CA GLN A 173 -10.16 -5.47 8.27
C GLN A 173 -10.75 -4.41 7.33
N LEU A 174 -10.49 -4.53 6.03
CA LEU A 174 -10.88 -3.57 5.00
C LEU A 174 -11.78 -4.26 3.98
N LYS A 175 -12.72 -3.51 3.42
CA LYS A 175 -13.54 -4.02 2.32
C LYS A 175 -12.83 -3.75 0.99
N TYR A 176 -12.37 -4.80 0.31
CA TYR A 176 -11.74 -4.63 -0.99
C TYR A 176 -12.78 -4.31 -2.07
N SER A 177 -12.70 -3.09 -2.61
CA SER A 177 -13.52 -2.62 -3.72
C SER A 177 -12.62 -2.41 -4.93
N SER A 178 -12.66 -3.34 -5.88
CA SER A 178 -11.81 -3.23 -7.07
C SER A 178 -12.16 -1.97 -7.88
N PRO A 179 -11.18 -1.28 -8.51
CA PRO A 179 -11.46 -0.12 -9.35
C PRO A 179 -12.47 -0.42 -10.46
N ASN A 180 -12.43 -1.64 -11.02
CA ASN A 180 -13.39 -2.09 -12.03
C ASN A 180 -14.81 -2.20 -11.47
N SER A 181 -14.97 -2.67 -10.22
CA SER A 181 -16.28 -2.73 -9.58
C SER A 181 -16.84 -1.34 -9.28
N ILE A 182 -15.97 -0.38 -8.93
CA ILE A 182 -16.36 1.02 -8.74
C ILE A 182 -16.78 1.64 -10.08
N ALA A 183 -16.00 1.41 -11.14
CA ALA A 183 -16.35 1.88 -12.48
C ALA A 183 -17.66 1.28 -12.99
N ALA A 184 -17.90 -0.01 -12.75
CA ALA A 184 -19.16 -0.67 -13.10
C ALA A 184 -20.35 -0.07 -12.34
N LYS A 185 -20.21 0.19 -11.02
CA LYS A 185 -21.23 0.89 -10.24
C LYS A 185 -21.48 2.30 -10.76
N ALA A 186 -20.42 3.05 -11.08
CA ALA A 186 -20.54 4.40 -11.64
C ALA A 186 -21.25 4.39 -13.01
N PHE A 187 -21.01 3.37 -13.83
CA PHE A 187 -21.68 3.19 -15.12
C PHE A 187 -23.19 2.91 -14.94
N GLU A 188 -23.57 2.03 -14.02
CA GLU A 188 -24.98 1.77 -13.70
C GLU A 188 -25.67 3.02 -13.14
N VAL A 189 -25.05 3.73 -12.19
CA VAL A 189 -25.58 5.01 -11.68
C VAL A 189 -25.74 6.03 -12.82
N GLY A 190 -24.79 6.10 -13.76
CA GLY A 190 -24.90 6.97 -14.93
C GLY A 190 -26.02 6.57 -15.88
N LYS A 191 -26.30 5.27 -16.00
CA LYS A 191 -27.43 4.74 -16.77
C LYS A 191 -28.77 5.12 -16.13
N ASP A 192 -28.89 4.98 -14.82
CA ASP A 192 -30.07 5.39 -14.06
C ASP A 192 -30.32 6.90 -14.19
N GLN A 193 -29.28 7.72 -14.05
CA GLN A 193 -29.37 9.17 -14.26
C GLN A 193 -29.82 9.53 -15.68
N ARG A 194 -29.27 8.85 -16.70
CA ARG A 194 -29.69 9.04 -18.09
C ARG A 194 -31.17 8.69 -18.27
N ASP A 195 -31.63 7.59 -17.67
CA ASP A 195 -32.99 7.12 -17.82
C ASP A 195 -33.98 8.06 -17.09
N GLN A 196 -33.61 8.58 -15.92
CA GLN A 196 -34.34 9.67 -15.25
C GLN A 196 -34.41 10.94 -16.10
N LEU A 197 -33.30 11.31 -16.75
CA LEU A 197 -33.27 12.50 -17.61
C LEU A 197 -34.15 12.32 -18.87
N LYS A 198 -34.24 11.11 -19.41
CA LYS A 198 -35.19 10.78 -20.48
C LYS A 198 -36.64 10.83 -20.01
N GLU A 199 -36.92 10.40 -18.79
CA GLU A 199 -38.27 10.50 -18.22
C GLU A 199 -38.68 11.98 -18.07
N ILE A 200 -37.81 12.84 -17.55
CA ILE A 200 -38.07 14.28 -17.43
C ILE A 200 -38.30 14.92 -18.82
N ASN A 201 -37.52 14.52 -19.83
CA ASN A 201 -37.67 15.02 -21.19
C ASN A 201 -38.79 14.32 -21.99
N SER A 202 -39.54 13.40 -21.38
CA SER A 202 -40.59 12.69 -22.10
C SER A 202 -41.84 13.56 -22.27
N ASP A 203 -42.51 13.41 -23.41
CA ASP A 203 -43.82 14.04 -23.66
C ASP A 203 -44.83 13.73 -22.54
N ARG A 204 -44.69 12.58 -21.88
CA ARG A 204 -45.52 12.18 -20.75
C ARG A 204 -45.28 13.03 -19.50
N TYR A 205 -44.05 13.43 -19.22
CA TYR A 205 -43.75 14.35 -18.13
C TYR A 205 -44.34 15.73 -18.43
N PHE A 206 -44.14 16.25 -19.65
CA PHE A 206 -44.71 17.53 -20.06
C PHE A 206 -46.24 17.54 -20.08
N SER A 207 -46.89 16.45 -20.51
CA SER A 207 -48.35 16.32 -20.44
C SER A 207 -48.85 16.36 -19.00
N ARG A 208 -48.23 15.61 -18.07
CA ARG A 208 -48.61 15.67 -16.65
C ARG A 208 -48.34 17.02 -16.03
N LEU A 209 -47.23 17.66 -16.41
CA LEU A 209 -46.90 19.02 -15.98
C LEU A 209 -47.97 20.00 -16.49
N ALA A 210 -48.38 19.92 -17.75
CA ALA A 210 -49.45 20.74 -18.31
C ALA A 210 -50.80 20.49 -17.60
N ASP A 211 -51.15 19.22 -17.34
CA ASP A 211 -52.40 18.86 -16.67
C ASP A 211 -52.45 19.32 -15.20
N SER A 212 -51.30 19.35 -14.51
CA SER A 212 -51.22 19.75 -13.09
C SER A 212 -50.97 21.24 -12.89
N VAL A 213 -50.19 21.87 -13.76
CA VAL A 213 -49.83 23.29 -13.70
C VAL A 213 -50.85 24.15 -14.44
N GLY A 214 -51.48 23.65 -15.50
CA GLY A 214 -52.50 24.36 -16.27
C GLY A 214 -53.63 24.95 -15.41
N PRO A 215 -54.32 24.14 -14.58
CA PRO A 215 -55.37 24.62 -13.69
C PRO A 215 -54.88 25.63 -12.64
N LEU A 216 -53.63 25.50 -12.18
CA LEU A 216 -53.02 26.42 -11.22
C LEU A 216 -52.73 27.78 -11.88
N ILE A 217 -52.28 27.79 -13.14
CA ILE A 217 -52.08 29.00 -13.93
C ILE A 217 -53.42 29.65 -14.24
N GLU A 218 -54.43 28.88 -14.64
CA GLU A 218 -55.79 29.39 -14.88
C GLU A 218 -56.36 30.04 -13.62
N GLN A 219 -56.29 29.37 -12.46
CA GLN A 219 -56.74 29.94 -11.18
C GLN A 219 -55.93 31.17 -10.77
N ALA A 220 -54.62 31.20 -11.01
CA ALA A 220 -53.78 32.36 -10.71
C ALA A 220 -54.12 33.53 -11.63
N MET A 221 -54.38 33.28 -12.91
CA MET A 221 -54.85 34.29 -13.87
C MET A 221 -56.24 34.81 -13.50
N GLU A 222 -57.20 33.94 -13.18
CA GLU A 222 -58.54 34.36 -12.76
C GLU A 222 -58.47 35.25 -11.51
N ARG A 223 -57.66 34.86 -10.51
CA ARG A 223 -57.45 35.69 -9.31
C ARG A 223 -56.76 37.03 -9.61
N ALA A 224 -55.83 37.06 -10.56
CA ALA A 224 -55.11 38.28 -10.93
C ALA A 224 -55.95 39.22 -11.82
N PHE A 225 -56.78 38.68 -12.72
CA PHE A 225 -57.56 39.46 -13.69
C PHE A 225 -58.98 39.79 -13.22
N SER A 226 -59.54 39.04 -12.26
CA SER A 226 -60.86 39.34 -11.68
C SER A 226 -60.96 40.78 -11.11
N PRO A 227 -59.98 41.28 -10.32
CA PRO A 227 -60.00 42.65 -9.81
C PRO A 227 -59.96 43.71 -10.92
N VAL A 228 -59.18 43.49 -11.98
CA VAL A 228 -59.02 44.41 -13.11
C VAL A 228 -60.33 44.54 -13.90
N GLY A 229 -61.02 43.42 -14.15
CA GLY A 229 -62.31 43.41 -14.81
C GLY A 229 -63.39 44.15 -14.01
N THR A 230 -63.42 43.94 -12.68
CA THR A 230 -64.36 44.66 -11.81
C THR A 230 -64.06 46.16 -11.72
N GLN A 231 -62.78 46.56 -11.69
CA GLN A 231 -62.38 47.98 -11.65
C GLN A 231 -62.67 48.69 -12.98
N MET A 232 -62.47 48.03 -14.12
CA MET A 232 -62.84 48.59 -15.43
C MET A 232 -64.37 48.73 -15.58
N GLY A 233 -65.14 47.76 -15.10
CA GLY A 233 -66.60 47.84 -15.08
C GLY A 233 -67.11 49.02 -14.26
N THR A 234 -66.58 49.19 -13.04
CA THR A 234 -66.94 50.34 -12.18
C THR A 234 -66.49 51.68 -12.77
N ALA A 235 -65.32 51.75 -13.41
CA ALA A 235 -64.85 52.97 -14.06
C ALA A 235 -65.73 53.37 -15.26
N ILE A 236 -66.18 52.40 -16.08
CA ILE A 236 -67.11 52.65 -17.20
C ILE A 236 -68.49 53.07 -16.69
N GLU A 237 -68.96 52.47 -15.60
CA GLU A 237 -70.25 52.80 -15.00
C GLU A 237 -70.24 54.20 -14.34
N GLN A 238 -69.14 54.58 -13.70
CA GLN A 238 -68.91 55.95 -13.21
C GLN A 238 -68.82 56.98 -14.35
N LEU A 239 -68.16 56.64 -15.47
CA LEU A 239 -68.13 57.50 -16.66
C LEU A 239 -69.53 57.69 -17.27
N LYS A 240 -70.35 56.65 -17.32
CA LYS A 240 -71.73 56.71 -17.81
C LYS A 240 -72.65 57.49 -16.88
N ALA A 241 -72.45 57.39 -15.56
CA ALA A 241 -73.17 58.19 -14.57
C ALA A 241 -72.78 59.68 -14.65
N THR A 242 -71.51 59.97 -14.94
CA THR A 242 -71.01 61.36 -15.09
C THR A 242 -71.42 62.00 -16.42
N SER A 243 -71.72 61.21 -17.45
CA SER A 243 -72.20 61.72 -18.76
C SER A 243 -73.71 61.96 -18.82
N LEU A 244 -74.46 61.68 -17.75
CA LEU A 244 -75.91 61.88 -17.64
C LEU A 244 -76.30 63.08 -16.74
N THR A 245 -75.32 63.86 -16.32
CA THR A 245 -75.45 65.21 -15.74
C THR A 245 -74.89 66.24 -16.69
#